data_AF-A0A3B8NKU0-F1
#
_entry.id   AF-A0A3B8NKU0-F1
#
_cell.length_a   1.000
_cell.length_b   1.000
_cell.length_c   1.000
_cell.angle_alpha   90.00
_cell.angle_beta   90.00
_cell.angle_gamma   90.00
#
_symmetry.space_group_name_H-M   'P 1'
#
loop_
_entity.id
_entity.type
_entity.pdbx_description
1 polymer ?
#
loop_
_entity_poly.entity_id
_entity_poly.type
_entity_poly.pdbx_seq_one_letter_code
_entity_poly.pdbx_strand_id
1 'polypeptide(L)'
;MKIERALISVSDKEGLIPFVKRLHELGVEILSTGGTAKVISDEGIPVIEISDYTGAPEMFDGRLKTIHPKVHGGLLFRRDHPEDPAQAEEHDIPRIDLLVVNLYPFEATIAKEGVTLSEAIEKIDIGGPAMLRAASKNYNAVTVITDSADYDVVAEEME
;
A
#
# COMPACT_ATOMS: atom_id res chain seq x y z
N MET A 1 -9.99 -5.62 -15.04
CA MET A 1 -9.12 -6.71 -14.56
C MET A 1 -9.58 -7.04 -13.14
N LYS A 2 -9.66 -8.32 -12.74
CA LYS A 2 -10.06 -8.65 -11.36
C LYS A 2 -8.91 -8.28 -10.41
N ILE A 3 -9.21 -7.53 -9.36
CA ILE A 3 -8.26 -7.25 -8.27
C ILE A 3 -8.12 -8.53 -7.46
N GLU A 4 -6.91 -9.09 -7.40
CA GLU A 4 -6.60 -10.28 -6.60
C GLU A 4 -5.74 -9.95 -5.38
N ARG A 5 -4.96 -8.85 -5.44
CA ARG A 5 -4.07 -8.45 -4.35
C ARG A 5 -4.09 -6.94 -4.13
N ALA A 6 -4.28 -6.54 -2.87
CA ALA A 6 -4.24 -5.16 -2.42
C ALA A 6 -3.04 -4.91 -1.49
N LEU A 7 -2.31 -3.82 -1.70
CA LEU A 7 -1.32 -3.29 -0.76
C LEU A 7 -1.89 -2.06 -0.05
N ILE A 8 -2.05 -2.15 1.26
CA ILE A 8 -2.68 -1.12 2.08
C ILE A 8 -1.67 -0.59 3.10
N SER A 9 -1.34 0.69 3.02
CA SER A 9 -0.43 1.35 3.94
C SER A 9 -0.90 2.77 4.22
N VAL A 10 -1.69 2.93 5.28
CA VAL A 10 -2.36 4.20 5.59
C VAL A 10 -1.97 4.74 6.97
N SER A 11 -1.65 6.03 7.01
CA SER A 11 -1.47 6.79 8.25
C SER A 11 -2.82 6.98 8.94
N ASP A 12 -3.79 7.53 8.21
CA ASP A 12 -5.17 7.69 8.64
C ASP A 12 -5.99 6.43 8.31
N LYS A 13 -6.73 5.95 9.31
CA LYS A 13 -7.45 4.66 9.27
C LYS A 13 -8.96 4.85 9.23
N GLU A 14 -9.44 6.07 9.04
CA GLU A 14 -10.86 6.34 8.80
C GLU A 14 -11.39 5.47 7.65
N GLY A 15 -12.55 4.84 7.86
CA GLY A 15 -13.20 3.98 6.86
C GLY A 15 -12.47 2.67 6.51
N LEU A 16 -11.27 2.42 7.05
CA LEU A 16 -10.42 1.30 6.60
C LEU A 16 -11.06 -0.06 6.81
N ILE A 17 -11.59 -0.35 8.01
CA ILE A 17 -12.08 -1.69 8.34
C ILE A 17 -13.30 -2.10 7.52
N PRO A 18 -14.35 -1.25 7.37
CA PRO A 18 -15.45 -1.56 6.45
C PRO A 18 -14.97 -1.89 5.03
N PHE A 19 -14.04 -1.08 4.50
CA PHE A 19 -13.49 -1.30 3.17
C PHE A 19 -12.73 -2.63 3.05
N VAL A 20 -11.84 -2.93 4.01
CA VAL A 20 -11.05 -4.17 4.00
C VAL A 20 -11.92 -5.42 4.17
N LYS A 21 -13.04 -5.33 4.92
CA LYS A 21 -14.01 -6.44 5.01
C LYS A 21 -14.61 -6.77 3.64
N ARG A 22 -15.03 -5.77 2.87
CA ARG A 22 -15.53 -5.96 1.50
C ARG A 22 -14.48 -6.58 0.60
N LEU A 23 -13.23 -6.08 0.64
CA LEU A 23 -12.12 -6.69 -0.11
C LEU A 23 -11.90 -8.16 0.27
N HIS A 24 -11.98 -8.49 1.56
CA HIS A 24 -11.82 -9.85 2.05
C HIS A 24 -12.96 -10.78 1.57
N GLU A 25 -14.21 -10.30 1.60
CA GLU A 25 -15.38 -11.03 1.08
C GLU A 25 -15.26 -11.33 -0.42
N LEU A 26 -14.62 -10.44 -1.18
CA LEU A 26 -14.30 -10.64 -2.60
C LEU A 26 -13.10 -11.59 -2.84
N GLY A 27 -12.43 -12.04 -1.77
CA GLY A 27 -11.28 -12.94 -1.84
C GLY A 27 -9.97 -12.24 -2.22
N VAL A 28 -9.87 -10.94 -2.01
CA VAL A 28 -8.63 -10.17 -2.26
C VAL A 28 -7.60 -10.48 -1.18
N GLU A 29 -6.38 -10.83 -1.59
CA GLU A 29 -5.25 -10.98 -0.68
C GLU A 29 -4.75 -9.62 -0.20
N ILE A 30 -4.66 -9.44 1.12
CA ILE A 30 -4.28 -8.16 1.72
C ILE A 30 -2.81 -8.21 2.15
N LEU A 31 -2.01 -7.33 1.56
CA LEU A 31 -0.68 -6.96 2.04
C LEU A 31 -0.79 -5.66 2.84
N SER A 32 -0.10 -5.58 3.97
CA SER A 32 -0.10 -4.33 4.75
C SER A 32 1.17 -4.09 5.56
N THR A 33 1.31 -2.87 6.09
CA THR A 33 2.48 -2.41 6.84
C THR A 33 2.14 -2.30 8.33
N GLY A 34 3.02 -2.83 9.20
CA GLY A 34 3.03 -2.67 10.66
C GLY A 34 1.69 -2.29 11.31
N GLY A 35 1.52 -1.01 11.65
CA GLY A 35 0.33 -0.52 12.36
C GLY A 35 -0.98 -0.66 11.58
N THR A 36 -0.95 -0.66 10.25
CA THR A 36 -2.14 -0.92 9.41
C THR A 36 -2.48 -2.41 9.41
N ALA A 37 -1.47 -3.27 9.25
CA ALA A 37 -1.63 -4.73 9.32
C ALA A 37 -2.24 -5.15 10.65
N LYS A 38 -1.74 -4.58 11.77
CA LYS A 38 -2.27 -4.86 13.11
C LYS A 38 -3.77 -4.57 13.22
N VAL A 39 -4.21 -3.39 12.79
CA VAL A 39 -5.63 -3.01 12.87
C VAL A 39 -6.51 -3.94 12.03
N ILE A 40 -6.03 -4.38 10.87
CA ILE A 40 -6.74 -5.36 10.03
C ILE A 40 -6.79 -6.73 10.73
N SER A 41 -5.68 -7.19 11.29
CA SER A 41 -5.62 -8.50 11.98
C SER A 41 -6.44 -8.55 13.27
N ASP A 42 -6.56 -7.43 13.99
CA ASP A 42 -7.37 -7.32 15.22
C ASP A 42 -8.87 -7.56 14.94
N GLU A 43 -9.31 -7.36 13.70
CA GLU A 43 -10.67 -7.67 13.21
C GLU A 43 -10.82 -9.12 12.72
N GLY A 44 -9.78 -9.96 12.85
CA GLY A 44 -9.77 -11.35 12.41
C GLY A 44 -9.62 -11.53 10.90
N ILE A 45 -9.27 -10.48 10.17
CA ILE A 45 -9.08 -10.54 8.72
C ILE A 45 -7.65 -10.99 8.41
N PRO A 46 -7.45 -12.02 7.56
CA PRO A 46 -6.12 -12.44 7.13
C PRO A 46 -5.38 -11.30 6.42
N VAL A 47 -4.17 -11.01 6.88
CA VAL A 47 -3.29 -9.99 6.32
C VAL A 47 -1.86 -10.49 6.34
N ILE A 48 -1.14 -10.26 5.25
CA ILE A 48 0.28 -10.58 5.13
C ILE A 48 1.06 -9.30 5.43
N GLU A 49 1.96 -9.36 6.42
CA GLU A 49 2.85 -8.25 6.69
C GLU A 49 3.85 -8.06 5.55
N ILE A 50 4.18 -6.81 5.23
CA ILE A 50 5.07 -6.50 4.11
C ILE A 50 6.47 -7.11 4.30
N SER A 51 6.93 -7.26 5.53
CA SER A 51 8.20 -7.94 5.85
C SER A 51 8.17 -9.41 5.47
N ASP A 52 7.05 -10.09 5.70
CA ASP A 52 6.88 -11.50 5.31
C ASP A 52 6.78 -11.64 3.80
N TYR A 53 6.06 -10.72 3.14
CA TYR A 53 5.96 -10.67 1.68
C TYR A 53 7.32 -10.45 1.00
N THR A 54 8.14 -9.55 1.54
CA THR A 54 9.44 -9.19 0.96
C THR A 54 10.60 -10.06 1.42
N GLY A 55 10.48 -10.70 2.59
CA GLY A 55 11.59 -11.35 3.28
C GLY A 55 12.61 -10.38 3.89
N ALA A 56 12.36 -9.07 3.83
CA ALA A 56 13.24 -8.04 4.35
C ALA A 56 12.70 -7.48 5.68
N PRO A 57 13.55 -7.30 6.71
CA PRO A 57 13.12 -6.70 7.95
C PRO A 57 12.86 -5.20 7.76
N GLU A 58 12.07 -4.64 8.66
CA GLU A 58 11.99 -3.20 8.84
C GLU A 58 13.33 -2.63 9.33
N MET A 59 13.83 -1.57 8.68
CA MET A 59 15.13 -0.97 8.98
C MET A 59 15.04 0.53 9.27
N PHE A 60 16.01 1.02 10.05
CA PHE A 60 16.20 2.44 10.37
C PHE A 60 14.96 3.11 10.98
N ASP A 61 14.40 2.48 12.02
CA ASP A 61 13.19 2.96 12.72
C ASP A 61 11.99 3.15 11.78
N GLY A 62 11.87 2.22 10.82
CA GLY A 62 10.77 2.19 9.89
C GLY A 62 10.87 3.10 8.68
N ARG A 63 12.00 3.77 8.48
CA ARG A 63 12.27 4.54 7.26
C ARG A 63 12.40 3.66 6.02
N LEU A 64 12.80 2.41 6.18
CA LEU A 64 12.92 1.45 5.10
C LEU A 64 12.05 0.21 5.38
N LYS A 65 10.91 0.16 4.70
CA LYS A 65 9.94 -0.96 4.74
C LYS A 65 9.52 -1.40 3.34
N THR A 66 8.96 -0.47 2.57
CA THR A 66 8.27 -0.75 1.29
C THR A 66 9.13 -0.48 0.07
N ILE A 67 10.30 0.16 0.23
CA ILE A 67 11.25 0.43 -0.85
C ILE A 67 12.01 -0.87 -1.17
N HIS A 68 11.31 -1.79 -1.83
CA HIS A 68 11.79 -3.13 -2.15
C HIS A 68 11.42 -3.51 -3.59
N PRO A 69 12.30 -4.21 -4.35
CA PRO A 69 12.00 -4.64 -5.72
C PRO A 69 10.72 -5.47 -5.84
N LYS A 70 10.43 -6.35 -4.89
CA LYS A 70 9.21 -7.17 -4.88
C LYS A 70 7.92 -6.35 -4.72
N VAL A 71 7.99 -5.20 -4.05
CA VAL A 71 6.85 -4.26 -3.90
C VAL A 71 6.73 -3.40 -5.15
N HIS A 72 7.78 -2.67 -5.49
CA HIS A 72 7.73 -1.74 -6.63
C HIS A 72 7.61 -2.46 -7.97
N GLY A 73 8.24 -3.62 -8.14
CA GLY A 73 8.08 -4.48 -9.31
C GLY A 73 6.62 -4.93 -9.45
N GLY A 74 6.00 -5.39 -8.37
CA GLY A 74 4.59 -5.78 -8.35
C GLY A 74 3.65 -4.64 -8.78
N LEU A 75 3.98 -3.39 -8.42
CA LEU A 75 3.26 -2.19 -8.85
C LEU A 75 3.60 -1.74 -10.28
N LEU A 76 4.82 -1.96 -10.77
CA LEU A 76 5.34 -1.32 -12.00
C LEU A 76 5.29 -2.19 -13.25
N PHE A 77 5.39 -3.52 -13.13
CA PHE A 77 5.51 -4.36 -14.32
C PHE A 77 4.20 -4.32 -15.12
N ARG A 78 4.31 -4.15 -16.44
CA ARG A 78 3.13 -4.01 -17.31
C ARG A 78 2.58 -5.40 -17.62
N ARG A 79 1.29 -5.60 -17.35
CA ARG A 79 0.67 -6.93 -17.50
C ARG A 79 0.50 -7.34 -18.96
N ASP A 80 0.42 -6.36 -19.86
CA ASP A 80 0.24 -6.51 -21.31
C ASP A 80 1.55 -6.44 -22.10
N HIS A 81 2.69 -6.21 -21.44
CA HIS A 81 3.99 -6.20 -22.11
C HIS A 81 4.50 -7.63 -22.34
N PRO A 82 5.06 -7.95 -23.52
CA PRO A 82 5.48 -9.32 -23.82
C PRO A 82 6.53 -9.94 -22.88
N GLU A 83 7.39 -9.12 -22.29
CA GLU A 83 8.53 -9.60 -21.48
C GLU A 83 8.35 -9.41 -19.97
N ASP A 84 7.57 -8.40 -19.55
CA ASP A 84 7.48 -8.00 -18.14
C ASP A 84 6.92 -9.14 -17.25
N PRO A 85 5.84 -9.87 -17.62
CA PRO A 85 5.32 -10.97 -16.80
C PRO A 85 6.31 -12.11 -16.60
N ALA A 86 7.09 -12.47 -17.62
CA ALA A 86 8.09 -13.53 -17.53
C ALA A 86 9.23 -13.14 -16.59
N GLN A 87 9.69 -11.88 -16.66
CA GLN A 87 10.69 -11.34 -15.73
C GLN A 87 10.15 -11.27 -14.29
N ALA A 88 8.88 -10.90 -14.12
CA ALA A 88 8.25 -10.86 -12.81
C ALA A 88 8.19 -12.27 -12.18
N GLU A 89 7.85 -13.29 -12.96
CA GLU A 89 7.85 -14.68 -12.51
C GLU A 89 9.27 -15.18 -12.18
N GLU A 90 10.26 -14.91 -13.05
CA GLU A 90 11.67 -15.28 -12.83
C GLU A 90 12.23 -14.73 -11.52
N HIS A 91 11.83 -13.51 -11.15
CA HIS A 91 12.32 -12.82 -9.96
C HIS A 91 11.39 -12.93 -8.74
N ASP A 92 10.38 -13.79 -8.77
CA ASP A 92 9.38 -13.96 -7.70
C ASP A 92 8.77 -12.60 -7.28
N ILE A 93 8.24 -11.88 -8.27
CA ILE A 93 7.57 -10.58 -8.12
C ILE A 93 6.08 -10.76 -8.43
N PRO A 94 5.26 -11.11 -7.43
CA PRO A 94 3.81 -11.15 -7.59
C PRO A 94 3.23 -9.78 -7.95
N ARG A 95 2.15 -9.80 -8.74
CA ARG A 95 1.39 -8.60 -9.10
C ARG A 95 0.71 -7.95 -7.89
N ILE A 96 0.62 -6.63 -7.87
CA ILE A 96 -0.25 -5.88 -6.95
C ILE A 96 -1.24 -5.12 -7.83
N ASP A 97 -2.53 -5.28 -7.57
CA ASP A 97 -3.61 -4.78 -8.43
C ASP A 97 -4.32 -3.54 -7.85
N LEU A 98 -4.27 -3.40 -6.52
CA LEU A 98 -4.82 -2.27 -5.79
C LEU A 98 -3.77 -1.73 -4.80
N LEU A 99 -3.54 -0.42 -4.81
CA LEU A 99 -2.74 0.30 -3.83
C LEU A 99 -3.63 1.28 -3.06
N VAL A 100 -3.61 1.20 -1.72
CA VAL A 100 -4.31 2.11 -0.83
C VAL A 100 -3.31 2.78 0.10
N VAL A 101 -3.04 4.06 -0.13
CA VAL A 101 -2.01 4.79 0.60
C VAL A 101 -2.45 6.24 0.83
N ASN A 102 -2.49 6.64 2.09
CA ASN A 102 -2.46 8.05 2.49
C ASN A 102 -1.18 8.34 3.26
N LEU A 103 -0.68 9.57 3.10
CA LEU A 103 0.65 9.95 3.55
C LEU A 103 0.64 10.38 5.02
N TYR A 104 1.83 10.45 5.61
CA TYR A 104 1.97 11.10 6.91
C TYR A 104 1.48 12.56 6.83
N PRO A 105 0.76 13.05 7.87
CA PRO A 105 0.17 14.38 7.85
C PRO A 105 1.23 15.45 8.10
N PHE A 106 2.14 15.63 7.14
CA PHE A 106 3.30 16.52 7.25
C PHE A 106 2.85 17.98 7.42
N GLU A 107 1.92 18.45 6.58
CA GLU A 107 1.36 19.79 6.67
C GLU A 107 0.76 20.08 8.05
N ALA A 108 -0.10 19.19 8.54
CA ALA A 108 -0.68 19.32 9.88
C ALA A 108 0.37 19.21 11.00
N THR A 109 1.48 18.50 10.77
CA THR A 109 2.60 18.42 11.73
C THR A 109 3.34 19.75 11.82
N ILE A 110 3.72 20.33 10.68
CA ILE A 110 4.50 21.59 10.66
C ILE A 110 3.66 22.82 11.07
N ALA A 111 2.33 22.71 11.01
CA ALA A 111 1.42 23.74 11.48
C ALA A 111 1.30 23.82 13.01
N LYS A 112 1.76 22.80 13.76
CA LYS A 112 1.69 22.78 15.22
C LYS A 112 2.66 23.80 15.82
N GLU A 113 2.19 24.55 16.81
CA GLU A 113 3.05 25.45 17.57
C GLU A 113 4.14 24.66 18.30
N GLY A 114 5.39 25.15 18.23
CA GLY A 114 6.53 24.53 18.90
C GLY A 114 7.12 23.29 18.22
N VAL A 115 6.65 22.92 17.02
CA VAL A 115 7.22 21.80 16.26
C VAL A 115 8.71 22.04 15.97
N THR A 116 9.53 21.04 16.24
CA THR A 116 10.97 21.07 15.96
C THR A 116 11.26 20.60 14.54
N LEU A 117 12.43 21.00 14.01
CA LEU A 117 12.91 20.51 12.72
C LEU A 117 13.01 18.96 12.70
N SER A 118 13.43 18.37 13.82
CA SER A 118 13.55 16.91 13.92
C SER A 118 12.18 16.23 13.78
N GLU A 119 11.16 16.73 14.46
CA GLU A 119 9.80 16.19 14.36
C GLU A 119 9.22 16.36 12.96
N ALA A 120 9.49 17.50 12.30
CA ALA A 120 9.11 17.70 10.91
C ALA A 120 9.79 16.67 9.99
N ILE A 121 11.10 16.47 10.12
CA ILE A 121 11.87 15.52 9.30
C ILE A 121 11.33 14.08 9.44
N GLU A 122 10.98 13.64 10.65
CA GLU A 122 10.42 12.28 10.85
C GLU A 122 9.03 12.09 10.23
N LYS A 123 8.34 13.17 9.86
CA LYS A 123 7.05 13.11 9.15
C LYS A 123 7.17 13.23 7.63
N ILE A 124 8.39 13.30 7.09
CA ILE A 124 8.61 13.19 5.65
C ILE A 124 8.48 11.74 5.24
N ASP A 125 7.39 11.41 4.56
CA ASP A 125 7.18 10.07 4.01
C ASP A 125 7.99 9.85 2.73
N ILE A 126 8.67 8.70 2.64
CA ILE A 126 9.45 8.29 1.48
C ILE A 126 8.77 7.13 0.76
N GLY A 127 8.37 6.10 1.51
CA GLY A 127 7.76 4.89 0.96
C GLY A 127 6.40 5.17 0.34
N GLY A 128 5.55 5.93 1.03
CA GLY A 128 4.21 6.30 0.55
C GLY A 128 4.24 6.98 -0.82
N PRO A 129 4.95 8.12 -0.99
CA PRO A 129 5.04 8.81 -2.27
C PRO A 129 5.70 7.95 -3.37
N ALA A 130 6.68 7.12 -3.01
CA ALA A 130 7.31 6.21 -3.98
C ALA A 130 6.30 5.17 -4.51
N MET A 131 5.50 4.56 -3.63
CA MET A 131 4.46 3.60 -4.02
C MET A 131 3.36 4.25 -4.84
N LEU A 132 2.85 5.41 -4.42
CA LEU A 132 1.84 6.16 -5.16
C LEU A 132 2.29 6.44 -6.60
N ARG A 133 3.50 7.01 -6.75
CA ARG A 133 4.05 7.32 -8.08
C ARG A 133 4.27 6.07 -8.93
N ALA A 134 4.69 4.97 -8.32
CA ALA A 134 4.89 3.71 -9.02
C ALA A 134 3.58 3.14 -9.55
N ALA A 135 2.57 3.05 -8.70
CA ALA A 135 1.26 2.51 -9.04
C ALA A 135 0.53 3.41 -10.06
N SER A 136 0.50 4.73 -9.84
CA SER A 136 -0.15 5.66 -10.78
C SER A 136 0.50 5.67 -12.17
N LYS A 137 1.81 5.39 -12.27
CA LYS A 137 2.48 5.20 -13.56
C LYS A 137 1.92 3.99 -14.33
N ASN A 138 1.48 2.96 -13.61
CA ASN A 138 0.95 1.70 -14.15
C ASN A 138 -0.58 1.61 -14.03
N TYR A 139 -1.29 2.73 -14.16
CA TYR A 139 -2.74 2.84 -13.97
C TYR A 139 -3.58 1.87 -14.83
N ASN A 140 -3.05 1.40 -15.97
CA ASN A 140 -3.71 0.38 -16.79
C ASN A 140 -3.89 -0.96 -16.05
N ALA A 141 -3.05 -1.22 -15.05
CA ALA A 141 -3.02 -2.48 -14.30
C ALA A 141 -3.23 -2.32 -12.79
N VAL A 142 -3.02 -1.11 -12.24
CA VAL A 142 -3.07 -0.87 -10.80
C VAL A 142 -4.04 0.26 -10.48
N THR A 143 -5.03 -0.03 -9.63
CA THR A 143 -5.93 0.98 -9.06
C THR A 143 -5.25 1.63 -7.85
N VAL A 144 -5.36 2.94 -7.71
CA VAL A 144 -4.74 3.70 -6.60
C VAL A 144 -5.80 4.49 -5.87
N ILE A 145 -5.87 4.29 -4.55
CA ILE A 145 -6.72 5.06 -3.65
C ILE A 145 -5.84 5.84 -2.67
N THR A 146 -6.07 7.15 -2.59
CA THR A 146 -5.35 8.04 -1.66
C THR A 146 -6.23 8.71 -0.62
N ASP A 147 -7.55 8.66 -0.82
CA ASP A 147 -8.56 9.27 0.05
C ASP A 147 -9.56 8.19 0.49
N SER A 148 -9.92 8.18 1.77
CA SER A 148 -10.90 7.24 2.32
C SER A 148 -12.31 7.47 1.76
N ALA A 149 -12.60 8.67 1.24
CA ALA A 149 -13.85 8.98 0.57
C ALA A 149 -14.10 8.11 -0.67
N ASP A 150 -13.05 7.57 -1.29
CA ASP A 150 -13.15 6.73 -2.50
C ASP A 150 -13.33 5.24 -2.17
N TYR A 151 -13.27 4.82 -0.91
CA TYR A 151 -13.39 3.41 -0.53
C TYR A 151 -14.71 2.79 -0.98
N ASP A 152 -15.82 3.48 -0.76
CA ASP A 152 -17.14 2.93 -1.06
C ASP A 152 -17.36 2.77 -2.56
N VAL A 153 -17.04 3.80 -3.35
CA VAL A 153 -17.20 3.75 -4.82
C VAL A 153 -16.31 2.69 -5.45
N VAL A 154 -15.06 2.54 -5.00
CA VAL A 154 -14.17 1.51 -5.55
C VAL A 154 -14.65 0.10 -5.17
N ALA A 155 -15.06 -0.11 -3.92
CA ALA A 155 -15.57 -1.42 -3.52
C ALA A 155 -16.88 -1.77 -4.24
N GLU A 156 -17.77 -0.80 -4.49
CA GLU A 156 -18.98 -1.00 -5.30
C GLU A 156 -18.68 -1.39 -6.76
N GLU A 157 -17.63 -0.83 -7.38
CA GLU A 157 -17.22 -1.22 -8.74
C GLU A 157 -16.59 -2.62 -8.80
N MET A 158 -16.12 -3.15 -7.67
CA MET A 158 -15.49 -4.47 -7.59
C MET A 158 -16.48 -5.63 -7.36
N GLU A 159 -17.70 -5.32 -6.90
CA GLU A 159 -18.78 -6.27 -6.60
C GLU A 159 -19.61 -6.65 -7.83
#